data_AF-A0A8H3M9N9-F1
#
_entry.id   AF-A0A8H3M9N9-F1
#
_cell.length_a   1.000
_cell.length_b   1.000
_cell.length_c   1.000
_cell.angle_alpha   90.00
_cell.angle_beta   90.00
_cell.angle_gamma   90.00
#
_symmetry.space_group_name_H-M   'P 1'
#
loop_
_entity.id
_entity.type
_entity.pdbx_description
1 polymer ?
#
loop_
_entity_poly.entity_id
_entity_poly.type
_entity_poly.pdbx_seq_one_letter_code
_entity_poly.pdbx_strand_id
1 'polypeptide(L)'
;MFKEPEKVFNSIDFNSLSENCLISLIQHDNIKMNVTQVWEQVLKWEYLDKVYPYKKVIPKDLRENLFKHFMDQQNNNLEPNMIKEIDSMAISSIQKNLSIEKDFNIIVDKINDLIHKLLNKEIKLKQQVIKYYNDHNMNSQEIYNWLLNNQISTNSIFLLGYFNFHGIVTSQNNNKAFNLFINASEKDHVIAQYFVGKCYTHGYGTIKNEKLAFEYYEKAANKNYAVSQLEVGFSYLNGIGIKEDFKKAFYWYEKAANNGIIAAVNNLGLCYLNGTGIGKDYNKAFELYKQSAEEGNSDGMVMLGYCYRNGVGIEIDKQKAFELYQNAANLENKIAQNNLASMYERGDGITKDIHKAIYWYEKSARQGHEGAKNGLKRLQINN
;
A
#
# COMPACT_ATOMS: atom_id res chain seq x y z
N MET A 1 2.77 -36.93 -50.19
CA MET A 1 1.87 -37.69 -49.29
C MET A 1 1.66 -36.83 -48.07
N PHE A 2 0.54 -36.11 -48.05
CA PHE A 2 0.18 -35.19 -46.97
C PHE A 2 0.05 -35.99 -45.67
N LYS A 3 0.83 -35.65 -44.64
CA LYS A 3 0.41 -36.03 -43.29
C LYS A 3 -0.76 -35.12 -42.97
N GLU A 4 -1.96 -35.70 -42.92
CA GLU A 4 -3.19 -35.01 -42.52
C GLU A 4 -2.90 -34.21 -41.24
N PRO A 5 -3.07 -32.86 -41.25
CA PRO A 5 -2.90 -32.03 -40.07
C PRO A 5 -3.67 -32.60 -38.87
N GLU A 6 -4.85 -33.18 -39.13
CA GLU A 6 -5.70 -33.86 -38.17
C GLU A 6 -4.97 -34.93 -37.32
N LYS A 7 -3.96 -35.63 -37.85
CA LYS A 7 -3.18 -36.61 -37.08
C LYS A 7 -2.18 -35.98 -36.12
N VAL A 8 -1.66 -34.79 -36.42
CA VAL A 8 -0.76 -34.03 -35.53
C VAL A 8 -1.55 -33.42 -34.38
N PHE A 9 -2.74 -32.86 -34.66
CA PHE A 9 -3.60 -32.24 -33.64
C PHE A 9 -4.27 -33.26 -32.70
N ASN A 10 -4.45 -34.52 -33.13
CA ASN A 10 -5.03 -35.57 -32.30
C ASN A 10 -3.98 -36.41 -31.54
N SER A 11 -2.67 -36.23 -31.79
CA SER A 11 -1.60 -37.07 -31.20
C SER A 11 -0.73 -36.38 -30.16
N ILE A 12 -0.89 -35.06 -29.96
CA ILE A 12 -0.08 -34.25 -29.04
C ILE A 12 -1.01 -33.56 -28.06
N ASP A 13 -0.64 -33.53 -26.78
CA ASP A 13 -1.36 -32.72 -25.78
C ASP A 13 -1.17 -31.23 -26.09
N PHE A 14 -2.09 -30.72 -26.91
CA PHE A 14 -2.06 -29.39 -27.51
C PHE A 14 -2.00 -28.27 -26.46
N ASN A 15 -2.48 -28.54 -25.24
CA ASN A 15 -2.47 -27.59 -24.11
C ASN A 15 -1.08 -27.32 -23.54
N SER A 16 -0.06 -28.09 -23.93
CA SER A 16 1.31 -28.02 -23.39
C SER A 16 2.30 -27.27 -24.30
N LEU A 17 1.89 -26.88 -25.52
CA LEU A 17 2.77 -26.28 -26.50
C LEU A 17 2.82 -24.74 -26.38
N SER A 18 4.01 -24.18 -26.55
CA SER A 18 4.19 -22.73 -26.67
C SER A 18 3.76 -22.22 -28.06
N GLU A 19 3.38 -20.94 -28.14
CA GLU A 19 2.94 -20.29 -29.39
C GLU A 19 3.97 -20.45 -30.53
N ASN A 20 5.27 -20.29 -30.21
CA ASN A 20 6.35 -20.48 -31.18
C ASN A 20 6.47 -21.92 -31.68
N CYS A 21 6.24 -22.93 -30.82
CA CYS A 21 6.20 -24.34 -31.22
C CYS A 21 5.03 -24.62 -32.16
N LEU A 22 3.87 -24.01 -31.90
CA LEU A 22 2.67 -24.15 -32.73
C LEU A 22 2.87 -23.56 -34.12
N ILE A 23 3.47 -22.36 -34.19
CA ILE A 23 3.80 -21.68 -35.44
C ILE A 23 4.79 -22.52 -36.25
N SER A 24 5.83 -23.07 -35.60
CA SER A 24 6.79 -23.96 -36.27
C SER A 24 6.20 -25.30 -36.73
N LEU A 25 5.20 -25.84 -36.02
CA LEU A 25 4.50 -27.08 -36.44
C LEU A 25 3.62 -26.88 -37.69
N ILE A 26 3.10 -25.67 -37.88
CA ILE A 26 2.25 -25.31 -39.04
C ILE A 26 3.10 -24.87 -40.23
N GLN A 27 4.29 -24.31 -39.98
CA GLN A 27 5.28 -24.02 -41.01
C GLN A 27 5.92 -25.31 -41.55
N HIS A 28 5.31 -25.92 -42.56
CA HIS A 28 5.97 -26.98 -43.33
C HIS A 28 7.04 -26.37 -44.26
N ASP A 29 8.14 -27.10 -44.47
CA ASP A 29 9.43 -26.72 -45.08
C ASP A 29 9.47 -25.94 -46.43
N ASN A 30 8.35 -25.49 -47.00
CA ASN A 30 8.39 -24.75 -48.28
C ASN A 30 7.42 -23.57 -48.42
N ILE A 31 6.78 -23.08 -47.34
CA ILE A 31 5.97 -21.83 -47.43
C ILE A 31 6.22 -20.96 -46.20
N LYS A 32 6.88 -19.79 -46.40
CA LYS A 32 6.99 -18.75 -45.37
C LYS A 32 5.65 -18.04 -45.21
N MET A 33 4.82 -18.52 -44.30
CA MET A 33 3.59 -17.84 -43.89
C MET A 33 3.87 -16.89 -42.72
N ASN A 34 3.30 -15.68 -42.76
CA ASN A 34 3.32 -14.77 -41.62
C ASN A 34 2.30 -15.22 -40.55
N VAL A 35 2.43 -14.73 -39.32
CA VAL A 35 1.61 -15.16 -38.17
C VAL A 35 0.12 -15.04 -38.47
N THR A 36 -0.30 -13.99 -39.17
CA THR A 36 -1.70 -13.78 -39.57
C THR A 36 -2.20 -14.87 -40.52
N GLN A 37 -1.41 -15.23 -41.53
CA GLN A 37 -1.76 -16.28 -42.49
C GLN A 37 -1.83 -17.66 -41.84
N VAL A 38 -1.00 -17.93 -40.82
CA VAL A 38 -1.03 -19.17 -40.04
C VAL A 38 -2.38 -19.30 -39.33
N TRP A 39 -2.84 -18.23 -38.69
CA TRP A 39 -4.13 -18.22 -37.99
C TRP A 39 -5.33 -18.26 -38.95
N GLU A 40 -5.25 -17.63 -40.12
CA GLU A 40 -6.26 -17.76 -41.18
C GLU A 40 -6.44 -19.21 -41.65
N GLN A 41 -5.36 -20.00 -41.69
CA GLN A 41 -5.40 -21.40 -42.11
C GLN A 41 -5.98 -22.31 -41.03
N VAL A 42 -5.63 -22.05 -39.76
CA VAL A 42 -6.19 -22.75 -38.58
C VAL A 42 -7.69 -22.51 -38.44
N LEU A 43 -8.18 -21.32 -38.80
CA LEU A 43 -9.59 -20.95 -38.75
C LEU A 43 -10.44 -21.51 -39.90
N LYS A 44 -9.82 -21.95 -41.01
CA LYS A 44 -10.49 -22.63 -42.13
C LYS A 44 -10.80 -24.10 -41.86
N TRP A 45 -10.12 -24.69 -40.88
CA TRP A 45 -10.47 -26.02 -40.41
C TRP A 45 -11.64 -25.85 -39.43
N GLU A 46 -12.76 -26.55 -39.67
CA GLU A 46 -14.05 -26.44 -38.95
C GLU A 46 -14.00 -26.77 -37.43
N TYR A 47 -12.85 -26.58 -36.78
CA TYR A 47 -12.61 -26.78 -35.36
C TYR A 47 -12.63 -25.45 -34.59
N LEU A 48 -13.51 -24.52 -34.96
CA LEU A 48 -13.68 -23.22 -34.30
C LEU A 48 -13.85 -23.38 -32.77
N ASP A 49 -14.56 -24.44 -32.36
CA ASP A 49 -14.85 -24.74 -30.95
C ASP A 49 -13.62 -25.19 -30.14
N LYS A 50 -12.57 -25.73 -30.80
CA LYS A 50 -11.32 -26.13 -30.14
C LYS A 50 -10.29 -25.01 -30.04
N VAL A 51 -10.38 -24.00 -30.91
CA VAL A 51 -9.48 -22.83 -30.93
C VAL A 51 -9.98 -21.72 -29.99
N TYR A 52 -11.28 -21.71 -29.70
CA TYR A 52 -11.94 -20.69 -28.87
C TYR A 52 -11.58 -20.60 -27.37
N PRO A 53 -10.90 -21.57 -26.71
CA PRO A 53 -10.50 -21.39 -25.31
C PRO A 53 -9.44 -20.30 -25.09
N TYR A 54 -8.76 -19.80 -26.14
CA TYR A 54 -7.61 -18.90 -26.00
C TYR A 54 -7.92 -17.40 -26.12
N LYS A 55 -9.08 -16.96 -25.60
CA LYS A 55 -9.48 -15.53 -25.49
C LYS A 55 -8.54 -14.66 -24.64
N LYS A 56 -7.42 -15.17 -24.11
CA LYS A 56 -6.49 -14.46 -23.22
C LYS A 56 -5.11 -14.13 -23.81
N VAL A 57 -4.76 -14.58 -25.02
CA VAL A 57 -3.38 -14.40 -25.55
C VAL A 57 -3.32 -13.52 -26.81
N ILE A 58 -4.45 -13.24 -27.47
CA ILE A 58 -4.42 -12.48 -28.73
C ILE A 58 -4.31 -10.96 -28.47
N PRO A 59 -3.23 -10.29 -28.97
CA PRO A 59 -3.06 -8.84 -28.85
C PRO A 59 -4.22 -8.05 -29.46
N LYS A 60 -4.57 -6.93 -28.82
CA LYS A 60 -5.74 -6.09 -29.17
C LYS A 60 -5.73 -5.68 -30.66
N ASP A 61 -4.57 -5.29 -31.17
CA ASP A 61 -4.42 -4.82 -32.55
C ASP A 61 -4.66 -5.94 -33.57
N LEU A 62 -4.30 -7.19 -33.23
CA LEU A 62 -4.57 -8.35 -34.08
C LEU A 62 -6.05 -8.71 -34.07
N ARG A 63 -6.72 -8.56 -32.92
CA ARG A 63 -8.17 -8.75 -32.79
C ARG A 63 -8.96 -7.74 -33.62
N GLU A 64 -8.56 -6.48 -33.58
CA GLU A 64 -9.21 -5.41 -34.34
C GLU A 64 -8.96 -5.55 -35.85
N ASN A 65 -7.77 -5.98 -36.26
CA ASN A 65 -7.47 -6.24 -37.68
C ASN A 65 -8.20 -7.47 -38.22
N LEU A 66 -8.32 -8.56 -37.43
CA LEU A 66 -9.13 -9.71 -37.79
C LEU A 66 -10.60 -9.32 -37.93
N PHE A 67 -11.12 -8.54 -36.98
CA PHE A 67 -12.49 -8.02 -37.05
C PHE A 67 -12.74 -7.21 -38.31
N LYS A 68 -11.81 -6.30 -38.66
CA LYS A 68 -11.89 -5.47 -39.88
C LYS A 68 -11.84 -6.32 -41.16
N HIS A 69 -10.96 -7.31 -41.20
CA HIS A 69 -10.82 -8.24 -42.32
C HIS A 69 -12.07 -9.09 -42.57
N PHE A 70 -12.72 -9.57 -41.50
CA PHE A 70 -13.98 -10.31 -41.59
C PHE A 70 -15.15 -9.44 -42.09
N MET A 71 -15.20 -8.17 -41.69
CA MET A 71 -16.22 -7.23 -42.16
C MET A 71 -16.01 -6.87 -43.65
N ASP A 72 -14.77 -6.77 -44.10
CA ASP A 72 -14.44 -6.43 -45.49
C ASP A 72 -14.66 -7.62 -46.47
N GLN A 73 -14.64 -8.87 -45.99
CA GLN A 73 -14.90 -10.07 -46.83
C GLN A 73 -16.39 -10.46 -46.92
N GLN A 74 -17.27 -9.90 -46.09
CA GLN A 74 -18.66 -10.35 -45.90
C GLN A 74 -19.70 -9.80 -46.89
N ASN A 75 -19.31 -9.34 -48.08
CA ASN A 75 -20.31 -8.96 -49.09
C ASN A 75 -20.89 -10.14 -49.89
N ASN A 76 -20.53 -11.40 -49.60
CA ASN A 76 -21.19 -12.56 -50.21
C ASN A 76 -21.32 -13.74 -49.22
N ASN A 77 -22.57 -14.09 -48.90
CA ASN A 77 -23.04 -15.40 -48.40
C ASN A 77 -23.01 -15.72 -46.89
N LEU A 78 -23.61 -14.86 -46.04
CA LEU A 78 -24.16 -15.31 -44.76
C LEU A 78 -25.65 -14.93 -44.67
N GLU A 79 -26.49 -15.90 -44.29
CA GLU A 79 -27.92 -15.70 -44.05
C GLU A 79 -28.14 -14.61 -42.98
N PRO A 80 -29.04 -13.63 -43.19
CA PRO A 80 -29.23 -12.47 -42.31
C PRO A 80 -29.51 -12.81 -40.84
N ASN A 81 -30.02 -14.01 -40.56
CA ASN A 81 -30.31 -14.47 -39.20
C ASN A 81 -29.06 -14.95 -38.44
N MET A 82 -28.08 -15.58 -39.12
CA MET A 82 -26.82 -15.96 -38.45
C MET A 82 -25.99 -14.73 -38.07
N ILE A 83 -25.99 -13.68 -38.90
CA ILE A 83 -25.30 -12.42 -38.58
C ILE A 83 -25.90 -11.80 -37.32
N LYS A 84 -27.23 -11.75 -37.20
CA LYS A 84 -27.92 -11.26 -36.00
C LYS A 84 -27.65 -12.13 -34.76
N GLU A 85 -27.61 -13.45 -34.91
CA GLU A 85 -27.31 -14.35 -33.79
C GLU A 85 -25.87 -14.23 -33.32
N ILE A 86 -24.90 -14.18 -34.25
CA ILE A 86 -23.48 -13.95 -33.95
C ILE A 86 -23.27 -12.57 -33.33
N ASP A 87 -23.88 -11.52 -33.87
CA ASP A 87 -23.87 -10.18 -33.28
C ASP A 87 -24.47 -10.21 -31.88
N SER A 88 -25.60 -10.88 -31.68
CA SER A 88 -26.26 -10.97 -30.37
C SER A 88 -25.45 -11.78 -29.35
N MET A 89 -24.80 -12.87 -29.75
CA MET A 89 -23.96 -13.71 -28.89
C MET A 89 -22.62 -13.04 -28.60
N ALA A 90 -22.02 -12.35 -29.58
CA ALA A 90 -20.82 -11.57 -29.40
C ALA A 90 -21.08 -10.37 -28.50
N ILE A 91 -22.15 -9.61 -28.75
CA ILE A 91 -22.60 -8.49 -27.91
C ILE A 91 -22.99 -8.99 -26.52
N SER A 92 -23.70 -10.11 -26.39
CA SER A 92 -24.03 -10.71 -25.09
C SER A 92 -22.78 -11.16 -24.35
N SER A 93 -21.81 -11.77 -25.03
CA SER A 93 -20.55 -12.22 -24.42
C SER A 93 -19.60 -11.06 -24.11
N ILE A 94 -19.64 -9.98 -24.89
CA ILE A 94 -18.91 -8.73 -24.68
C ILE A 94 -19.56 -7.97 -23.52
N GLN A 95 -20.87 -7.79 -23.50
CA GLN A 95 -21.63 -7.19 -22.40
C GLN A 95 -21.53 -8.02 -21.13
N LYS A 96 -21.53 -9.35 -21.21
CA LYS A 96 -21.36 -10.25 -20.06
C LYS A 96 -19.91 -10.28 -19.59
N ASN A 97 -18.92 -10.12 -20.46
CA ASN A 97 -17.52 -9.91 -20.04
C ASN A 97 -17.26 -8.50 -19.50
N LEU A 98 -17.92 -7.47 -20.04
CA LEU A 98 -17.95 -6.09 -19.50
C LEU A 98 -18.74 -6.01 -18.18
N SER A 99 -19.74 -6.88 -17.98
CA SER A 99 -20.51 -6.96 -16.73
C SER A 99 -19.91 -7.92 -15.70
N ILE A 100 -19.04 -8.86 -16.12
CA ILE A 100 -18.26 -9.76 -15.25
C ILE A 100 -16.86 -9.18 -14.97
N GLU A 101 -16.35 -8.22 -15.75
CA GLU A 101 -15.60 -7.07 -15.24
C GLU A 101 -16.49 -6.31 -14.23
N LYS A 102 -16.90 -6.99 -13.15
CA LYS A 102 -17.42 -6.38 -11.92
C LYS A 102 -16.43 -5.30 -11.54
N ASP A 103 -16.69 -4.06 -11.96
CA ASP A 103 -15.70 -3.04 -12.28
C ASP A 103 -14.39 -3.17 -11.48
N PHE A 104 -13.49 -4.08 -11.90
CA PHE A 104 -12.29 -4.36 -11.10
C PHE A 104 -11.42 -3.11 -11.04
N ASN A 105 -11.51 -2.26 -12.06
CA ASN A 105 -10.97 -0.91 -12.07
C ASN A 105 -11.53 -0.06 -10.92
N ILE A 106 -12.87 0.03 -10.77
CA ILE A 106 -13.50 0.77 -9.67
C ILE A 106 -13.10 0.18 -8.32
N ILE A 107 -13.00 -1.15 -8.22
CA ILE A 107 -12.57 -1.83 -7.01
C ILE A 107 -11.13 -1.44 -6.66
N VAL A 108 -10.22 -1.54 -7.63
CA VAL A 108 -8.81 -1.15 -7.51
C VAL A 108 -8.69 0.31 -7.07
N ASP A 109 -9.47 1.22 -7.67
CA ASP A 109 -9.48 2.64 -7.32
C ASP A 109 -9.97 2.85 -5.88
N LYS A 110 -11.07 2.22 -5.48
CA LYS A 110 -11.58 2.28 -4.10
C LYS A 110 -10.57 1.75 -3.08
N ILE A 111 -9.80 0.71 -3.43
CA ILE A 111 -8.76 0.17 -2.55
C ILE A 111 -7.57 1.10 -2.45
N ASN A 112 -7.18 1.73 -3.56
CA ASN A 112 -6.15 2.77 -3.55
C ASN A 112 -6.57 3.94 -2.64
N ASP A 113 -7.82 4.40 -2.76
CA ASP A 113 -8.38 5.44 -1.89
C ASP A 113 -8.42 5.02 -0.41
N LEU A 114 -8.76 3.75 -0.14
CA LEU A 114 -8.71 3.20 1.20
C LEU A 114 -7.29 3.20 1.74
N ILE A 115 -6.32 2.67 0.98
CA ILE A 115 -4.90 2.66 1.35
C ILE A 115 -4.42 4.09 1.64
N HIS A 116 -4.77 5.04 0.78
CA HIS A 116 -4.48 6.46 0.98
C HIS A 116 -5.01 6.98 2.32
N LYS A 117 -6.31 6.77 2.60
CA LYS A 117 -6.96 7.24 3.84
C LYS A 117 -6.37 6.60 5.10
N LEU A 118 -5.99 5.32 5.01
CA LEU A 118 -5.51 4.55 6.16
C LEU A 118 -4.04 4.84 6.48
N LEU A 119 -3.22 5.14 5.47
CA LEU A 119 -1.83 5.57 5.68
C LEU A 119 -1.75 6.86 6.50
N ASN A 120 -2.75 7.75 6.38
CA ASN A 120 -2.82 8.98 7.16
C ASN A 120 -3.15 8.75 8.66
N LYS A 121 -3.62 7.57 9.05
CA LYS A 121 -4.20 7.30 10.39
C LYS A 121 -3.36 6.37 11.29
N GLU A 122 -2.16 5.98 10.86
CA GLU A 122 -1.29 5.03 11.61
C GLU A 122 -1.96 3.68 11.96
N ILE A 123 -2.91 3.23 11.14
CA ILE A 123 -3.66 2.00 11.40
C ILE A 123 -2.92 0.77 10.86
N LYS A 124 -3.17 -0.43 11.42
CA LYS A 124 -2.76 -1.76 10.89
C LYS A 124 -3.31 -2.00 9.47
N LEU A 125 -2.68 -1.35 8.50
CA LEU A 125 -3.12 -1.18 7.11
C LEU A 125 -3.49 -2.51 6.42
N LYS A 126 -2.62 -3.51 6.54
CA LYS A 126 -2.81 -4.84 5.94
C LYS A 126 -4.12 -5.49 6.39
N GLN A 127 -4.42 -5.44 7.69
CA GLN A 127 -5.62 -6.09 8.25
C GLN A 127 -6.90 -5.42 7.79
N GLN A 128 -6.89 -4.09 7.66
CA GLN A 128 -8.07 -3.35 7.20
C GLN A 128 -8.31 -3.49 5.70
N VAL A 129 -7.26 -3.57 4.88
CA VAL A 129 -7.40 -3.87 3.46
C VAL A 129 -7.97 -5.28 3.27
N ILE A 130 -7.50 -6.28 4.04
CA ILE A 130 -8.07 -7.63 4.05
C ILE A 130 -9.54 -7.62 4.50
N LYS A 131 -9.85 -6.90 5.58
CA LYS A 131 -11.22 -6.75 6.08
C LYS A 131 -12.14 -6.14 5.02
N TYR A 132 -11.70 -5.09 4.32
CA TYR A 132 -12.48 -4.46 3.26
C TYR A 132 -12.86 -5.47 2.16
N TYR A 133 -11.95 -6.35 1.75
CA TYR A 133 -12.28 -7.40 0.80
C TYR A 133 -13.36 -8.34 1.33
N ASN A 134 -13.21 -8.80 2.58
CA ASN A 134 -14.17 -9.70 3.21
C ASN A 134 -15.56 -9.06 3.35
N ASP A 135 -15.62 -7.80 3.79
CA ASP A 135 -16.87 -7.06 4.01
C ASP A 135 -17.65 -6.82 2.70
N HIS A 136 -16.96 -6.80 1.55
CA HIS A 136 -17.57 -6.60 0.24
C HIS A 136 -17.70 -7.89 -0.59
N ASN A 137 -17.53 -9.07 0.04
CA ASN A 137 -17.54 -10.38 -0.63
C ASN A 137 -16.58 -10.44 -1.85
N MET A 138 -15.46 -9.73 -1.76
CA MET A 138 -14.44 -9.68 -2.80
C MET A 138 -13.37 -10.73 -2.53
N ASN A 139 -13.09 -11.58 -3.52
CA ASN A 139 -12.04 -12.57 -3.42
C ASN A 139 -10.68 -11.94 -3.75
N SER A 140 -9.82 -11.79 -2.75
CA SER A 140 -8.46 -11.25 -2.95
C SER A 140 -7.65 -12.04 -3.99
N GLN A 141 -7.89 -13.36 -4.13
CA GLN A 141 -7.26 -14.19 -5.17
C GLN A 141 -7.74 -13.82 -6.57
N GLU A 142 -9.03 -13.55 -6.76
CA GLU A 142 -9.57 -13.13 -8.06
C GLU A 142 -9.00 -11.78 -8.49
N ILE A 143 -8.94 -10.83 -7.56
CA ILE A 143 -8.34 -9.51 -7.80
C ILE A 143 -6.85 -9.67 -8.14
N TYR A 144 -6.10 -10.49 -7.38
CA TYR A 144 -4.71 -10.75 -7.69
C TYR A 144 -4.51 -11.34 -9.09
N ASN A 145 -5.32 -12.34 -9.46
CA ASN A 145 -5.27 -12.96 -10.79
C ASN A 145 -5.65 -11.97 -11.90
N TRP A 146 -6.59 -11.07 -11.64
CA TRP A 146 -6.94 -9.99 -12.56
C TRP A 146 -5.78 -8.99 -12.69
N LEU A 147 -5.17 -8.56 -11.59
CA LEU A 147 -4.03 -7.62 -11.56
C LEU A 147 -2.82 -8.16 -12.33
N LEU A 148 -2.54 -9.46 -12.29
CA LEU A 148 -1.43 -10.06 -13.05
C LEU A 148 -1.56 -9.79 -14.55
N ASN A 149 -2.78 -9.79 -15.07
CA ASN A 149 -3.09 -9.68 -16.50
C ASN A 149 -3.50 -8.25 -16.93
N ASN A 150 -3.76 -7.34 -15.98
CA ASN A 150 -4.35 -6.02 -16.25
C ASN A 150 -3.55 -4.88 -15.62
N GLN A 151 -2.26 -4.79 -15.92
CA GLN A 151 -1.33 -3.78 -15.42
C GLN A 151 -1.35 -2.49 -16.28
N ILE A 152 -2.55 -2.06 -16.69
CA ILE A 152 -2.73 -0.93 -17.61
C ILE A 152 -2.74 0.40 -16.84
N SER A 153 -3.52 0.48 -15.76
CA SER A 153 -3.61 1.68 -14.93
C SER A 153 -2.50 1.72 -13.88
N THR A 154 -2.11 2.93 -13.47
CA THR A 154 -1.11 3.11 -12.40
C THR A 154 -1.58 2.55 -11.05
N ASN A 155 -2.88 2.66 -10.75
CA ASN A 155 -3.51 2.09 -9.56
C ASN A 155 -3.44 0.56 -9.55
N SER A 156 -3.60 -0.10 -10.70
CA SER A 156 -3.47 -1.56 -10.82
C SER A 156 -2.02 -2.04 -10.61
N ILE A 157 -1.05 -1.34 -11.21
CA ILE A 157 0.38 -1.63 -11.04
C ILE A 157 0.78 -1.45 -9.58
N PHE A 158 0.38 -0.33 -8.96
CA PHE A 158 0.62 -0.08 -7.55
C PHE A 158 -0.01 -1.16 -6.66
N LEU A 159 -1.28 -1.51 -6.89
CA LEU A 159 -1.97 -2.48 -6.04
C LEU A 159 -1.34 -3.86 -6.14
N LEU A 160 -0.89 -4.27 -7.33
CA LEU A 160 -0.12 -5.50 -7.48
C LEU A 160 1.19 -5.43 -6.67
N GLY A 161 1.89 -4.30 -6.72
CA GLY A 161 3.07 -4.05 -5.88
C GLY A 161 2.76 -4.18 -4.39
N TYR A 162 1.64 -3.60 -3.95
CA TYR A 162 1.17 -3.62 -2.58
C TYR A 162 0.87 -5.05 -2.10
N PHE A 163 0.24 -5.89 -2.94
CA PHE A 163 0.00 -7.30 -2.61
C PHE A 163 1.31 -8.06 -2.41
N ASN A 164 2.29 -7.86 -3.28
CA ASN A 164 3.61 -8.49 -3.15
C ASN A 164 4.36 -7.96 -1.91
N PHE A 165 4.24 -6.67 -1.60
CA PHE A 165 4.90 -6.05 -0.44
C PHE A 165 4.39 -6.62 0.88
N HIS A 166 3.07 -6.83 0.99
CA HIS A 166 2.45 -7.33 2.21
C HIS A 166 2.24 -8.84 2.23
N GLY A 167 2.52 -9.56 1.14
CA GLY A 167 2.19 -10.98 1.01
C GLY A 167 0.69 -11.22 1.15
N ILE A 168 -0.11 -10.48 0.38
CA ILE A 168 -1.55 -10.72 0.24
C ILE A 168 -1.71 -11.72 -0.89
N VAL A 169 -2.44 -12.81 -0.64
CA VAL A 169 -2.59 -13.98 -1.53
C VAL A 169 -1.31 -14.80 -1.72
N THR A 170 -0.17 -14.17 -1.98
CA THR A 170 1.12 -14.83 -2.15
C THR A 170 2.03 -14.61 -0.95
N SER A 171 3.19 -15.28 -0.94
CA SER A 171 4.27 -14.91 -0.03
C SER A 171 4.78 -13.48 -0.31
N GLN A 172 5.33 -12.83 0.71
CA GLN A 172 5.93 -11.51 0.58
C GLN A 172 7.11 -11.55 -0.40
N ASN A 173 7.11 -10.62 -1.36
CA ASN A 173 8.17 -10.48 -2.36
C ASN A 173 8.51 -9.00 -2.57
N ASN A 174 9.50 -8.52 -1.81
CA ASN A 174 9.89 -7.11 -1.83
C ASN A 174 10.55 -6.70 -3.15
N ASN A 175 11.29 -7.58 -3.83
CA ASN A 175 11.92 -7.28 -5.13
C ASN A 175 10.86 -6.97 -6.19
N LYS A 176 9.84 -7.84 -6.30
CA LYS A 176 8.73 -7.64 -7.23
C LYS A 176 7.91 -6.40 -6.86
N ALA A 177 7.65 -6.20 -5.57
CA ALA A 177 6.94 -5.02 -5.09
C ALA A 177 7.66 -3.73 -5.46
N PHE A 178 8.98 -3.65 -5.20
CA PHE A 178 9.80 -2.48 -5.50
C PHE A 178 9.76 -2.11 -6.99
N ASN A 179 9.95 -3.09 -7.88
CA ASN A 179 9.89 -2.84 -9.33
C ASN A 179 8.52 -2.32 -9.79
N LEU A 180 7.43 -2.84 -9.22
CA LEU A 180 6.08 -2.37 -9.51
C LEU A 180 5.84 -0.95 -8.97
N PHE A 181 6.35 -0.63 -7.77
CA PHE A 181 6.27 0.72 -7.22
C PHE A 181 7.06 1.73 -8.05
N ILE A 182 8.25 1.38 -8.52
CA ILE A 182 9.03 2.23 -9.44
C ILE A 182 8.23 2.50 -10.72
N ASN A 183 7.70 1.45 -11.38
CA ASN A 183 6.90 1.59 -12.60
C ASN A 183 5.69 2.51 -12.40
N ALA A 184 4.92 2.30 -11.32
CA ALA A 184 3.77 3.16 -11.01
C ALA A 184 4.21 4.60 -10.68
N SER A 185 5.33 4.77 -9.99
CA SER A 185 5.88 6.09 -9.60
C SER A 185 6.41 6.90 -10.79
N GLU A 186 7.02 6.24 -11.77
CA GLU A 186 7.44 6.85 -13.05
C GLU A 186 6.25 7.37 -13.84
N LYS A 187 5.11 6.68 -13.73
CA LYS A 187 3.80 7.11 -14.24
C LYS A 187 3.04 8.03 -13.28
N ASP A 188 3.77 8.67 -12.37
CA ASP A 188 3.30 9.73 -11.49
C ASP A 188 2.29 9.33 -10.38
N HIS A 189 2.23 8.04 -10.03
CA HIS A 189 1.39 7.55 -8.93
C HIS A 189 1.94 7.97 -7.56
N VAL A 190 1.20 8.83 -6.85
CA VAL A 190 1.65 9.48 -5.61
C VAL A 190 1.91 8.50 -4.47
N ILE A 191 1.03 7.53 -4.27
CA ILE A 191 1.22 6.52 -3.21
C ILE A 191 2.43 5.64 -3.55
N ALA A 192 2.68 5.37 -4.84
CA ALA A 192 3.82 4.56 -5.25
C ALA A 192 5.14 5.30 -4.98
N GLN A 193 5.18 6.62 -5.23
CA GLN A 193 6.33 7.47 -4.88
C GLN A 193 6.67 7.35 -3.38
N TYR A 194 5.67 7.40 -2.50
CA TYR A 194 5.87 7.15 -1.06
C TYR A 194 6.43 5.75 -0.77
N PHE A 195 5.87 4.69 -1.39
CA PHE A 195 6.37 3.33 -1.16
C PHE A 195 7.78 3.10 -1.72
N VAL A 196 8.16 3.76 -2.82
CA VAL A 196 9.55 3.76 -3.31
C VAL A 196 10.47 4.40 -2.28
N GLY A 197 10.09 5.56 -1.73
CA GLY A 197 10.82 6.19 -0.63
C GLY A 197 11.02 5.23 0.55
N LYS A 198 9.93 4.55 0.96
CA LYS A 198 9.94 3.54 2.03
C LYS A 198 10.84 2.35 1.74
N CYS A 199 10.87 1.87 0.50
CA CYS A 199 11.78 0.84 0.05
C CYS A 199 13.23 1.26 0.18
N TYR A 200 13.59 2.48 -0.23
CA TYR A 200 14.94 3.00 -0.08
C TYR A 200 15.34 3.28 1.37
N THR A 201 14.42 3.71 2.24
CA THR A 201 14.70 3.89 3.68
C THR A 201 15.10 2.56 4.34
N HIS A 202 14.39 1.48 4.01
CA HIS A 202 14.51 0.20 4.73
C HIS A 202 15.29 -0.88 3.98
N GLY A 203 15.55 -0.70 2.69
CA GLY A 203 16.15 -1.71 1.83
C GLY A 203 15.15 -2.79 1.40
N TYR A 204 13.87 -2.47 1.26
CA TYR A 204 12.87 -3.43 0.81
C TYR A 204 12.94 -3.62 -0.71
N GLY A 205 13.55 -4.73 -1.12
CA GLY A 205 13.67 -5.07 -2.54
C GLY A 205 14.75 -4.29 -3.29
N THR A 206 15.55 -3.52 -2.54
CA THR A 206 16.62 -2.65 -3.04
C THR A 206 17.65 -2.43 -1.93
N ILE A 207 18.75 -1.75 -2.23
CA ILE A 207 19.75 -1.33 -1.24
C ILE A 207 19.28 -0.04 -0.56
N LYS A 208 19.54 0.10 0.74
CA LYS A 208 19.22 1.33 1.47
C LYS A 208 19.90 2.54 0.83
N ASN A 209 19.14 3.61 0.62
CA ASN A 209 19.64 4.85 0.06
C ASN A 209 18.82 6.03 0.57
N GLU A 210 19.35 6.74 1.56
CA GLU A 210 18.62 7.84 2.22
C GLU A 210 18.37 9.02 1.28
N LYS A 211 19.30 9.32 0.37
CA LYS A 211 19.16 10.41 -0.60
C LYS A 211 18.00 10.13 -1.56
N LEU A 212 17.95 8.94 -2.15
CA LEU A 212 16.83 8.55 -3.00
C LEU A 212 15.53 8.46 -2.21
N ALA A 213 15.56 7.96 -0.98
CA ALA A 213 14.37 7.94 -0.12
C ALA A 213 13.79 9.36 0.04
N PHE A 214 14.64 10.33 0.37
CA PHE A 214 14.26 11.74 0.49
C PHE A 214 13.69 12.28 -0.82
N GLU A 215 14.35 12.08 -1.96
CA GLU A 215 13.88 12.58 -3.26
C GLU A 215 12.46 12.08 -3.61
N TYR A 216 12.18 10.80 -3.34
CA TYR A 216 10.86 10.21 -3.58
C TYR A 216 9.79 10.70 -2.58
N TYR A 217 10.15 10.86 -1.30
CA TYR A 217 9.24 11.48 -0.34
C TYR A 217 8.96 12.93 -0.68
N GLU A 218 9.95 13.72 -1.08
CA GLU A 218 9.78 15.12 -1.49
C GLU A 218 8.89 15.23 -2.74
N LYS A 219 9.06 14.35 -3.73
CA LYS A 219 8.20 14.27 -4.91
C LYS A 219 6.73 14.07 -4.53
N ALA A 220 6.43 13.14 -3.64
CA ALA A 220 5.07 12.88 -3.16
C ALA A 220 4.53 14.00 -2.24
N ALA A 221 5.37 14.56 -1.37
CA ALA A 221 5.02 15.65 -0.47
C ALA A 221 4.62 16.93 -1.21
N ASN A 222 5.32 17.23 -2.31
CA ASN A 222 5.01 18.34 -3.22
C ASN A 222 3.67 18.17 -3.94
N LYS A 223 3.14 16.94 -4.01
CA LYS A 223 1.79 16.62 -4.50
C LYS A 223 0.75 16.56 -3.38
N ASN A 224 1.06 17.21 -2.26
CA ASN A 224 0.24 17.26 -1.06
C ASN A 224 -0.03 15.90 -0.39
N TYR A 225 0.87 14.92 -0.56
CA TYR A 225 0.73 13.64 0.13
C TYR A 225 1.22 13.74 1.58
N ALA A 226 0.27 13.76 2.52
CA ALA A 226 0.49 14.17 3.89
C ALA A 226 1.51 13.29 4.66
N VAL A 227 1.48 11.96 4.47
CA VAL A 227 2.49 11.07 5.08
C VAL A 227 3.89 11.37 4.54
N SER A 228 4.03 11.67 3.25
CA SER A 228 5.33 12.09 2.71
C SER A 228 5.78 13.45 3.23
N GLN A 229 4.86 14.38 3.54
CA GLN A 229 5.23 15.64 4.18
C GLN A 229 5.81 15.41 5.58
N LEU A 230 5.25 14.47 6.35
CA LEU A 230 5.82 14.03 7.63
C LEU A 230 7.24 13.48 7.45
N GLU A 231 7.45 12.57 6.48
CA GLU A 231 8.77 11.98 6.22
C GLU A 231 9.80 13.02 5.79
N VAL A 232 9.41 13.99 4.95
CA VAL A 232 10.30 15.10 4.53
C VAL A 232 10.66 15.98 5.72
N GLY A 233 9.70 16.31 6.58
CA GLY A 233 9.95 17.02 7.83
C GLY A 233 10.94 16.27 8.74
N PHE A 234 10.78 14.96 8.85
CA PHE A 234 11.68 14.09 9.60
C PHE A 234 13.09 14.03 9.01
N SER A 235 13.21 13.96 7.69
CA SER A 235 14.51 14.02 7.00
C SER A 235 15.24 15.34 7.24
N TYR A 236 14.55 16.48 7.15
CA TYR A 236 15.15 17.79 7.45
C TYR A 236 15.51 17.95 8.93
N LEU A 237 14.74 17.36 9.84
CA LEU A 237 15.03 17.40 11.28
C LEU A 237 16.30 16.63 11.65
N ASN A 238 16.55 15.49 10.99
CA ASN A 238 17.64 14.57 11.37
C ASN A 238 18.80 14.51 10.36
N GLY A 239 18.72 15.29 9.28
CA GLY A 239 19.73 15.26 8.21
C GLY A 239 19.78 13.95 7.41
N ILE A 240 18.65 13.26 7.25
CA ILE A 240 18.57 11.95 6.57
C ILE A 240 18.35 12.17 5.07
N GLY A 241 19.36 11.86 4.26
CA GLY A 241 19.32 12.01 2.80
C GLY A 241 19.42 13.45 2.29
N ILE A 242 19.34 14.44 3.19
CA ILE A 242 19.44 15.87 2.92
C ILE A 242 20.14 16.55 4.10
N LYS A 243 20.73 17.74 3.90
CA LYS A 243 21.28 18.53 5.01
C LYS A 243 20.17 18.96 5.97
N GLU A 244 20.45 18.89 7.26
CA GLU A 244 19.57 19.37 8.31
C GLU A 244 19.14 20.83 8.10
N ASP A 245 17.84 21.09 8.27
CA ASP A 245 17.25 22.42 8.22
C ASP A 245 15.97 22.44 9.08
N PHE A 246 16.10 22.91 10.32
CA PHE A 246 14.97 22.90 11.26
C PHE A 246 13.80 23.79 10.83
N LYS A 247 14.04 24.87 10.08
CA LYS A 247 12.94 25.72 9.58
C LYS A 247 12.11 24.98 8.54
N LYS A 248 12.79 24.23 7.66
CA LYS A 248 12.09 23.35 6.70
C LYS A 248 11.42 22.17 7.39
N ALA A 249 12.03 21.58 8.41
CA ALA A 249 11.41 20.53 9.21
C ALA A 249 10.07 21.03 9.81
N PHE A 250 10.10 22.18 10.48
CA PHE A 250 8.90 22.83 11.02
C PHE A 250 7.84 23.08 9.94
N TYR A 251 8.24 23.66 8.81
CA TYR A 251 7.34 23.93 7.68
C TYR A 251 6.63 22.67 7.16
N TRP A 252 7.35 21.57 7.00
CA TRP A 252 6.78 20.33 6.50
C TRP A 252 5.90 19.62 7.52
N TYR A 253 6.27 19.67 8.81
CA TYR A 253 5.38 19.21 9.88
C TYR A 253 4.09 20.03 9.96
N GLU A 254 4.15 21.36 9.77
CA GLU A 254 2.97 22.24 9.75
C GLU A 254 2.02 21.85 8.62
N LYS A 255 2.56 21.64 7.41
CA LYS A 255 1.76 21.13 6.28
C LYS A 255 1.15 19.76 6.56
N ALA A 256 1.91 18.82 7.09
CA ALA A 256 1.43 17.47 7.37
C ALA A 256 0.32 17.47 8.44
N ALA A 257 0.47 18.28 9.49
CA ALA A 257 -0.53 18.45 10.54
C ALA A 257 -1.82 19.07 10.00
N ASN A 258 -1.72 20.12 9.18
CA ASN A 258 -2.88 20.74 8.52
C ASN A 258 -3.62 19.78 7.57
N ASN A 259 -2.92 18.75 7.07
CA ASN A 259 -3.50 17.65 6.28
C ASN A 259 -3.97 16.45 7.13
N GLY A 260 -4.03 16.59 8.47
CA GLY A 260 -4.60 15.59 9.37
C GLY A 260 -3.66 14.46 9.79
N ILE A 261 -2.34 14.65 9.66
CA ILE A 261 -1.36 13.67 10.19
C ILE A 261 -1.11 13.95 11.66
N ILE A 262 -1.66 13.10 12.52
CA ILE A 262 -1.57 13.23 13.98
C ILE A 262 -0.12 13.19 14.47
N ALA A 263 0.73 12.32 13.88
CA ALA A 263 2.16 12.29 14.22
C ALA A 263 2.86 13.63 13.94
N ALA A 264 2.42 14.38 12.93
CA ALA A 264 2.96 15.70 12.64
C ALA A 264 2.49 16.74 13.67
N VAL A 265 1.25 16.64 14.18
CA VAL A 265 0.76 17.47 15.29
C VAL A 265 1.66 17.30 16.52
N ASN A 266 1.99 16.06 16.88
CA ASN A 266 2.92 15.77 17.98
C ASN A 266 4.32 16.36 17.73
N ASN A 267 4.86 16.21 16.51
CA ASN A 267 6.17 16.77 16.16
C ASN A 267 6.18 18.31 16.17
N LEU A 268 5.09 18.97 15.77
CA LEU A 268 4.96 20.43 15.92
C LEU A 268 4.93 20.86 17.37
N GLY A 269 4.22 20.11 18.23
CA GLY A 269 4.24 20.34 19.67
C GLY A 269 5.68 20.27 20.22
N LEU A 270 6.48 19.32 19.74
CA LEU A 270 7.89 19.19 20.11
C LEU A 270 8.72 20.35 19.57
N CYS A 271 8.46 20.82 18.34
CA CYS A 271 9.11 22.01 17.79
C CYS A 271 8.87 23.25 18.65
N TYR A 272 7.63 23.49 19.08
CA TYR A 272 7.31 24.62 19.96
C TYR A 272 7.85 24.44 21.38
N LEU A 273 7.89 23.21 21.90
CA LEU A 273 8.49 22.90 23.20
C LEU A 273 9.99 23.20 23.22
N ASN A 274 10.71 22.75 22.19
CA ASN A 274 12.17 22.80 22.14
C ASN A 274 12.71 24.06 21.47
N GLY A 275 11.89 24.78 20.70
CA GLY A 275 12.32 25.89 19.85
C GLY A 275 13.02 25.42 18.57
N THR A 276 12.59 24.27 18.03
CA THR A 276 13.18 23.67 16.82
C THR A 276 12.55 24.27 15.58
N GLY A 277 13.31 25.08 14.84
CA GLY A 277 12.85 25.73 13.60
C GLY A 277 11.91 26.93 13.81
N ILE A 278 11.46 27.14 15.04
CA ILE A 278 10.55 28.21 15.46
C ILE A 278 10.92 28.64 16.89
N GLY A 279 10.47 29.82 17.34
CA GLY A 279 10.60 30.22 18.74
C GLY A 279 9.82 29.32 19.69
N LYS A 280 10.30 29.17 20.93
CA LYS A 280 9.59 28.40 21.96
C LYS A 280 8.22 29.02 22.26
N ASP A 281 7.20 28.18 22.35
CA ASP A 281 5.85 28.57 22.72
C ASP A 281 5.16 27.40 23.44
N TYR A 282 5.23 27.41 24.77
CA TYR A 282 4.69 26.31 25.57
C TYR A 282 3.17 26.22 25.52
N ASN A 283 2.47 27.35 25.30
CA ASN A 283 1.01 27.35 25.16
C ASN A 283 0.59 26.66 23.86
N LYS A 284 1.28 26.96 22.75
CA LYS A 284 1.04 26.25 21.48
C LYS A 284 1.39 24.76 21.57
N ALA A 285 2.50 24.42 22.23
CA ALA A 285 2.85 23.01 22.45
C ALA A 285 1.73 22.28 23.21
N PHE A 286 1.23 22.89 24.29
CA PHE A 286 0.11 22.35 25.07
C PHE A 286 -1.15 22.14 24.22
N GLU A 287 -1.58 23.14 23.46
CA GLU A 287 -2.79 23.03 22.62
C GLU A 287 -2.66 21.94 21.54
N LEU A 288 -1.50 21.80 20.91
CA LEU A 288 -1.24 20.74 19.92
C LEU A 288 -1.30 19.34 20.55
N TYR A 289 -0.68 19.15 21.72
CA TYR A 289 -0.77 17.86 22.42
C TYR A 289 -2.17 17.56 22.92
N LYS A 290 -2.91 18.59 23.33
CA LYS A 290 -4.32 18.46 23.71
C LYS A 290 -5.17 18.01 22.53
N GLN A 291 -5.03 18.65 21.36
CA GLN A 291 -5.71 18.24 20.13
C GLN A 291 -5.42 16.76 19.80
N SER A 292 -4.13 16.37 19.80
CA SER A 292 -3.72 14.99 19.53
C SER A 292 -4.32 13.98 20.52
N ALA A 293 -4.36 14.32 21.81
CA ALA A 293 -4.96 13.49 22.85
C ALA A 293 -6.49 13.35 22.69
N GLU A 294 -7.19 14.42 22.31
CA GLU A 294 -8.64 14.44 22.07
C GLU A 294 -9.03 13.57 20.85
N GLU A 295 -8.15 13.45 19.86
CA GLU A 295 -8.31 12.52 18.73
C GLU A 295 -8.01 11.05 19.11
N GLY A 296 -7.70 10.76 20.38
CA GLY A 296 -7.45 9.42 20.89
C GLY A 296 -6.02 8.92 20.67
N ASN A 297 -5.09 9.79 20.28
CA ASN A 297 -3.69 9.40 20.06
C ASN A 297 -2.96 9.19 21.39
N SER A 298 -2.39 8.00 21.57
CA SER A 298 -1.72 7.65 22.82
C SER A 298 -0.43 8.45 23.08
N ASP A 299 0.30 8.86 22.03
CA ASP A 299 1.48 9.71 22.18
C ASP A 299 1.09 11.16 22.52
N GLY A 300 0.00 11.66 21.94
CA GLY A 300 -0.61 12.94 22.32
C GLY A 300 -1.02 12.96 23.79
N MET A 301 -1.67 11.90 24.27
CA MET A 301 -1.99 11.73 25.70
C MET A 301 -0.75 11.72 26.59
N VAL A 302 0.34 11.06 26.18
CA VAL A 302 1.62 11.08 26.90
C VAL A 302 2.17 12.50 26.98
N MET A 303 2.18 13.23 25.87
CA MET A 303 2.73 14.59 25.84
C MET A 303 1.86 15.59 26.60
N LEU A 304 0.52 15.45 26.56
CA LEU A 304 -0.38 16.24 27.38
C LEU A 304 -0.20 15.94 28.88
N GLY A 305 -0.02 14.66 29.24
CA GLY A 305 0.34 14.26 30.60
C GLY A 305 1.67 14.84 31.05
N TYR A 306 2.64 14.96 30.13
CA TYR A 306 3.91 15.63 30.40
C TYR A 306 3.71 17.12 30.67
N CYS A 307 2.83 17.79 29.92
CA CYS A 307 2.49 19.19 30.15
C CYS A 307 1.89 19.42 31.54
N TYR A 308 0.87 18.65 31.91
CA TYR A 308 0.26 18.75 33.24
C TYR A 308 1.21 18.40 34.37
N ARG A 309 2.11 17.42 34.17
CA ARG A 309 3.07 17.03 35.21
C ARG A 309 4.13 18.10 35.49
N ASN A 310 4.57 18.83 34.46
CA ASN A 310 5.72 19.75 34.53
C ASN A 310 5.36 21.23 34.38
N GLY A 311 4.08 21.56 34.16
CA GLY A 311 3.62 22.94 34.01
C GLY A 311 3.98 23.57 32.66
N VAL A 312 3.95 22.79 31.58
CA VAL A 312 4.26 23.28 30.23
C VAL A 312 3.00 23.84 29.58
N GLY A 313 2.91 25.17 29.50
CA GLY A 313 1.78 25.88 28.90
C GLY A 313 0.48 25.82 29.70
N ILE A 314 0.53 25.23 30.89
CA ILE A 314 -0.61 25.05 31.80
C ILE A 314 -0.09 24.92 33.24
N GLU A 315 -0.96 25.13 34.24
CA GLU A 315 -0.62 24.87 35.64
C GLU A 315 -0.36 23.37 35.89
N ILE A 316 0.45 23.07 36.91
CA ILE A 316 0.79 21.70 37.27
C ILE A 316 -0.45 21.00 37.84
N ASP A 317 -0.82 19.87 37.24
CA ASP A 317 -1.86 18.97 37.71
C ASP A 317 -1.40 17.51 37.55
N LYS A 318 -0.81 16.98 38.63
CA LYS A 318 -0.26 15.62 38.60
C LYS A 318 -1.34 14.54 38.58
N GLN A 319 -2.54 14.82 39.09
CA GLN A 319 -3.65 13.88 39.05
C GLN A 319 -4.15 13.72 37.61
N LYS A 320 -4.31 14.83 36.89
CA LYS A 320 -4.67 14.79 35.46
C LYS A 320 -3.58 14.16 34.59
N ALA A 321 -2.31 14.40 34.90
CA ALA A 321 -1.20 13.70 34.26
C ALA A 321 -1.28 12.19 34.46
N PHE A 322 -1.59 11.75 35.70
CA PHE A 322 -1.77 10.33 36.03
C PHE A 322 -2.90 9.70 35.19
N GLU A 323 -4.05 10.35 35.09
CA GLU A 323 -5.21 9.86 34.30
C GLU A 323 -4.87 9.73 32.81
N LEU A 324 -4.16 10.71 32.25
CA LEU A 324 -3.72 10.68 30.85
C LEU A 324 -2.72 9.55 30.59
N TYR A 325 -1.72 9.37 31.46
CA TYR A 325 -0.80 8.25 31.33
C TYR A 325 -1.49 6.91 31.53
N GLN A 326 -2.48 6.83 32.43
CA GLN A 326 -3.25 5.60 32.65
C GLN A 326 -4.07 5.22 31.40
N ASN A 327 -4.72 6.20 30.76
CA ASN A 327 -5.46 6.00 29.52
C ASN A 327 -4.54 5.56 28.38
N ALA A 328 -3.42 6.24 28.16
CA ALA A 328 -2.45 5.87 27.14
C ALA A 328 -1.79 4.51 27.41
N ALA A 329 -1.53 4.17 28.68
CA ALA A 329 -0.97 2.88 29.07
C ALA A 329 -1.94 1.71 28.80
N ASN A 330 -3.26 1.95 28.94
CA ASN A 330 -4.31 1.00 28.58
C ASN A 330 -4.43 0.80 27.07
N LEU A 331 -4.04 1.80 26.27
CA LEU A 331 -3.83 1.70 24.81
C LEU A 331 -2.46 1.07 24.44
N GLU A 332 -1.83 0.39 25.40
CA GLU A 332 -0.54 -0.30 25.26
C GLU A 332 0.67 0.61 24.98
N ASN A 333 0.55 1.94 25.16
CA ASN A 333 1.67 2.85 24.94
C ASN A 333 2.80 2.61 25.97
N LYS A 334 3.95 2.14 25.51
CA LYS A 334 5.09 1.79 26.38
C LYS A 334 5.67 2.97 27.16
N ILE A 335 5.64 4.19 26.60
CA ILE A 335 6.15 5.40 27.27
C ILE A 335 5.19 5.78 28.40
N ALA A 336 3.88 5.75 28.14
CA ALA A 336 2.85 5.97 29.14
C ALA A 336 2.97 4.96 30.31
N GLN A 337 3.12 3.68 30.00
CA GLN A 337 3.32 2.62 31.00
C GLN A 337 4.55 2.90 31.88
N ASN A 338 5.66 3.33 31.29
CA ASN A 338 6.87 3.71 32.03
C ASN A 338 6.65 4.95 32.92
N ASN A 339 5.95 5.98 32.42
CA ASN A 339 5.67 7.19 33.17
C ASN A 339 4.73 6.92 34.34
N LEU A 340 3.68 6.12 34.10
CA LEU A 340 2.75 5.66 35.11
C LEU A 340 3.45 4.85 36.20
N ALA A 341 4.34 3.94 35.82
CA ALA A 341 5.17 3.17 36.75
C ALA A 341 6.04 4.09 37.62
N SER A 342 6.67 5.10 37.03
CA SER A 342 7.47 6.10 37.74
C SER A 342 6.64 6.93 38.74
N MET A 343 5.39 7.27 38.39
CA MET A 343 4.48 7.97 39.30
C MET A 343 4.12 7.09 40.50
N TYR A 344 3.83 5.80 40.28
CA TYR A 344 3.61 4.83 41.36
C TYR A 344 4.86 4.59 42.22
N GLU A 345 6.05 4.52 41.62
CA GLU A 345 7.34 4.34 42.32
C GLU A 345 7.59 5.50 43.30
N ARG A 346 7.29 6.73 42.86
CA ARG A 346 7.63 7.97 43.59
C ARG A 346 6.49 8.52 44.45
N GLY A 347 5.25 8.08 44.23
CA GLY A 347 4.07 8.75 44.78
C GLY A 347 3.86 10.16 44.19
N ASP A 348 4.16 10.34 42.89
CA ASP A 348 4.14 11.65 42.24
C ASP A 348 2.71 12.04 41.85
N GLY A 349 1.99 12.70 42.76
CA GLY A 349 0.58 13.09 42.56
C GLY A 349 -0.44 12.00 42.88
N ILE A 350 0.03 10.83 43.33
CA ILE A 350 -0.78 9.68 43.74
C ILE A 350 -0.12 8.97 44.93
N THR A 351 -0.85 8.08 45.60
CA THR A 351 -0.25 7.22 46.62
C THR A 351 0.81 6.29 46.01
N LYS A 352 2.00 6.29 46.61
CA LYS A 352 3.09 5.38 46.22
C LYS A 352 2.65 3.93 46.32
N ASP A 353 2.92 3.14 45.29
CA ASP A 353 2.59 1.71 45.21
C ASP A 353 3.65 0.97 44.38
N ILE A 354 4.58 0.31 45.06
CA ILE A 354 5.70 -0.38 44.40
C ILE A 354 5.23 -1.58 43.57
N HIS A 355 4.17 -2.29 43.98
CA HIS A 355 3.66 -3.42 43.23
C HIS A 355 3.06 -2.98 41.88
N LYS A 356 2.29 -1.88 41.88
CA LYS A 356 1.80 -1.29 40.62
C LYS A 356 2.93 -0.70 39.78
N ALA A 357 3.95 -0.12 40.40
CA ALA A 357 5.13 0.34 39.67
C ALA A 357 5.82 -0.81 38.92
N ILE A 358 6.10 -1.93 39.61
CA ILE A 358 6.69 -3.13 39.00
C ILE A 358 5.81 -3.64 37.86
N TYR A 359 4.49 -3.78 38.08
CA TYR A 359 3.54 -4.25 37.06
C TYR A 359 3.63 -3.44 35.76
N TRP A 360 3.60 -2.10 35.86
CA TRP A 360 3.64 -1.23 34.69
C TRP A 360 5.03 -1.17 34.05
N TYR A 361 6.10 -1.21 34.85
CA TYR A 361 7.44 -1.32 34.31
C TYR A 361 7.67 -2.63 33.55
N GLU A 362 7.16 -3.77 34.05
CA GLU A 362 7.24 -5.05 33.32
C GLU A 362 6.53 -4.98 31.98
N LYS A 363 5.31 -4.44 31.92
CA LYS A 363 4.57 -4.25 30.67
C LYS A 363 5.36 -3.40 29.66
N SER A 364 5.91 -2.27 30.10
CA SER A 364 6.71 -1.39 29.25
C SER A 364 8.03 -2.02 28.81
N ALA A 365 8.70 -2.75 29.71
CA ALA A 365 9.97 -3.43 29.45
C ALA A 365 9.82 -4.59 28.45
N ARG A 366 8.71 -5.33 28.49
CA ARG A 366 8.38 -6.37 27.48
C ARG A 366 8.26 -5.79 26.07
N GLN A 367 7.90 -4.51 25.95
CA GLN A 367 7.90 -3.76 24.69
C GLN A 367 9.26 -3.11 24.36
N GLY A 368 10.30 -3.42 25.12
CA GLY A 368 11.67 -2.97 24.89
C GLY A 368 12.00 -1.58 25.43
N HIS A 369 11.14 -0.94 26.24
CA HIS A 369 11.44 0.39 26.77
C HIS A 369 12.57 0.35 27.82
N GLU A 370 13.70 0.98 27.51
CA GLU A 370 14.92 0.88 28.33
C GLU A 370 14.77 1.54 29.70
N GLY A 371 14.07 2.68 29.77
CA GLY A 371 13.77 3.34 31.04
C GLY A 371 13.01 2.44 32.02
N ALA A 372 12.17 1.55 31.49
CA ALA A 372 11.37 0.63 32.30
C ALA A 372 12.20 -0.55 32.79
N LYS A 373 13.08 -1.11 31.94
CA LYS A 373 14.07 -2.11 32.36
C LYS A 373 14.97 -1.58 33.47
N ASN A 374 15.42 -0.33 33.34
CA ASN A 374 16.23 0.32 34.37
C ASN A 374 15.42 0.56 35.66
N GLY A 375 14.13 0.88 35.56
CA GLY A 375 13.21 0.95 36.70
C GLY A 375 13.10 -0.37 37.46
N LEU A 376 12.91 -1.48 36.75
CA LEU A 376 12.85 -2.81 37.37
C LEU A 376 14.16 -3.17 38.07
N LYS A 377 15.31 -2.94 37.42
CA LYS A 377 16.62 -3.21 38.02
C LYS A 377 16.79 -2.44 39.34
N ARG A 378 16.41 -1.16 39.38
CA ARG A 378 16.47 -0.37 40.63
C ARG A 378 15.58 -0.94 41.73
N LEU A 379 14.35 -1.36 41.39
CA LEU A 379 13.40 -1.89 42.36
C LEU A 379 13.76 -3.31 42.84
N GLN A 380 14.50 -4.09 42.05
CA GLN A 380 15.01 -5.40 42.44
C GLN A 380 16.24 -5.33 43.35
N ILE A 381 17.00 -4.23 43.30
CA ILE A 381 18.17 -4.02 44.17
C ILE A 381 17.76 -3.49 45.55
N ASN A 382 16.61 -2.81 45.64
CA ASN A 382 16.15 -2.11 46.84
C ASN A 382 15.07 -2.86 47.63
N ASN A 383 14.68 -4.05 47.19
CA ASN A 383 13.82 -5.00 47.91
C ASN A 383 14.66 -6.22 48.30
#